data_AF-A0A2E9L889-F1
#
_entry.id   AF-A0A2E9L889-F1
#
_cell.length_a   1.000
_cell.length_b   1.000
_cell.length_c   1.000
_cell.angle_alpha   90.00
_cell.angle_beta   90.00
_cell.angle_gamma   90.00
#
_symmetry.space_group_name_H-M   'P 1'
#
loop_
_entity.id
_entity.type
_entity.pdbx_description
1 polymer ?
#
loop_
_entity_poly.entity_id
_entity_poly.type
_entity_poly.pdbx_seq_one_letter_code
_entity_poly.pdbx_strand_id
1 'polypeptide(L)'
;MKKINLNGMEFIPIASGSSWLGNDRGGWIYASQRPRYEVRLPSFYILQHPLTRGQVAVLLGESDAPEGADEPMTGLTINEIESLQATVQSTLESMETEQSLEARLPSFPEWSHAFSNIELEPGVVEILSDAAATSHRGGMMDGRPRPVETDGPLQHHRLAVEMHPRKTGTHATSNIPVDRPLPNTVVRFVLSPPRVDSARRVPMSADVLGNLRTEIIWTTLLGIIPSFLIPVLRGFGSYALDGWANLLFGGLVAGFVTGAIWRPRRPSIPYEDGVQESDGLFANVSQ
;
A
#
# COMPACT_ATOMS: atom_id res chain seq x y z
N MET A 1 8.55 15.30 -20.75
CA MET A 1 7.13 15.06 -21.07
C MET A 1 6.36 16.35 -20.82
N LYS A 2 5.41 16.71 -21.69
CA LYS A 2 4.56 17.91 -21.52
C LYS A 2 3.26 17.50 -20.82
N LYS A 3 2.60 18.44 -20.13
CA LYS A 3 1.29 18.21 -19.52
C LYS A 3 0.27 17.78 -20.57
N ILE A 4 -0.68 16.92 -20.18
CA ILE A 4 -1.80 16.48 -21.04
C ILE A 4 -3.07 17.11 -20.47
N ASN A 5 -3.87 17.74 -21.33
CA ASN A 5 -5.17 18.29 -20.95
C ASN A 5 -6.26 17.48 -21.62
N LEU A 6 -7.20 16.96 -20.83
CA LEU A 6 -8.29 16.11 -21.30
C LEU A 6 -9.56 16.43 -20.50
N ASN A 7 -10.64 16.84 -21.17
CA ASN A 7 -11.93 17.17 -20.55
C ASN A 7 -11.84 18.11 -19.33
N GLY A 8 -10.99 19.14 -19.42
CA GLY A 8 -10.77 20.09 -18.31
C GLY A 8 -9.93 19.53 -17.15
N MET A 9 -9.34 18.34 -17.32
CA MET A 9 -8.41 17.74 -16.38
C MET A 9 -6.97 17.89 -16.89
N GLU A 10 -6.10 18.42 -16.02
CA GLU A 10 -4.68 18.62 -16.31
C GLU A 10 -3.85 17.51 -15.67
N PHE A 11 -3.24 16.68 -16.51
CA PHE A 11 -2.35 15.60 -16.12
C PHE A 11 -0.90 16.08 -16.14
N ILE A 12 -0.23 16.02 -14.99
CA ILE A 12 1.18 16.40 -14.83
C ILE A 12 2.09 15.20 -15.09
N PRO A 13 3.25 15.39 -15.74
CA PRO A 13 4.20 14.30 -16.00
C PRO A 13 4.97 13.93 -14.73
N ILE A 14 5.08 12.63 -14.48
CA ILE A 14 5.91 12.04 -13.42
C ILE A 14 7.03 11.24 -14.10
N ALA A 15 8.27 11.52 -13.72
CA ALA A 15 9.44 10.84 -14.27
C ALA A 15 9.54 9.40 -13.75
N SER A 16 10.03 8.51 -14.60
CA SER A 16 10.40 7.15 -14.21
C SER A 16 11.38 7.15 -13.04
N GLY A 17 11.35 6.08 -12.25
CA GLY A 17 12.22 5.97 -11.09
C GLY A 17 12.06 4.66 -10.33
N SER A 18 12.94 4.48 -9.36
CA SER A 18 12.87 3.40 -8.39
C SER A 18 12.65 3.98 -7.00
N SER A 19 11.79 3.36 -6.20
CA SER A 19 11.51 3.73 -4.82
C SER A 19 11.33 2.50 -3.94
N TRP A 20 11.51 2.66 -2.64
CA TRP A 20 11.30 1.59 -1.66
C TRP A 20 10.00 1.83 -0.92
N LEU A 21 9.06 0.89 -1.02
CA LEU A 21 7.79 0.89 -0.30
C LEU A 21 7.79 -0.08 0.87
N GLY A 22 6.89 0.14 1.82
CA GLY A 22 6.75 -0.69 3.02
C GLY A 22 7.79 -0.42 4.10
N ASN A 23 7.87 -1.32 5.07
CA ASN A 23 8.63 -1.16 6.30
C ASN A 23 9.56 -2.36 6.54
N ASP A 24 10.74 -2.13 7.10
CA ASP A 24 11.72 -3.17 7.44
C ASP A 24 11.77 -3.47 8.95
N ARG A 25 11.03 -2.73 9.78
CA ARG A 25 11.07 -2.93 11.24
C ARG A 25 10.53 -4.30 11.63
N GLY A 26 11.23 -4.97 12.54
CA GLY A 26 10.89 -6.33 12.93
C GLY A 26 9.68 -6.46 13.86
N GLY A 27 9.36 -5.40 14.60
CA GLY A 27 8.26 -5.39 15.56
C GLY A 27 6.92 -5.71 14.91
N TRP A 28 6.06 -6.47 15.60
CA TRP A 28 4.84 -6.99 14.97
C TRP A 28 3.78 -5.92 14.72
N ILE A 29 3.84 -4.77 15.41
CA ILE A 29 2.97 -3.62 15.09
C ILE A 29 3.14 -3.12 13.65
N TYR A 30 4.28 -3.41 13.03
CA TYR A 30 4.56 -3.06 11.63
C TYR A 30 4.21 -4.19 10.66
N ALA A 31 3.61 -5.30 11.11
CA ALA A 31 3.42 -6.50 10.30
C ALA A 31 2.62 -6.26 9.01
N SER A 32 1.58 -5.43 9.07
CA SER A 32 0.77 -5.05 7.91
C SER A 32 1.52 -4.16 6.91
N GLN A 33 2.58 -3.48 7.35
CA GLN A 33 3.40 -2.61 6.48
C GLN A 33 4.60 -3.36 5.88
N ARG A 34 4.73 -4.66 6.11
CA ARG A 34 5.84 -5.49 5.60
C ARG A 34 5.42 -6.31 4.37
N PRO A 35 6.39 -6.80 3.58
CA PRO A 35 7.83 -6.46 3.63
C PRO A 35 8.10 -5.06 3.07
N ARG A 36 9.34 -4.59 3.25
CA ARG A 36 9.87 -3.46 2.46
C ARG A 36 10.36 -3.99 1.12
N TYR A 37 10.02 -3.32 0.02
CA TYR A 37 10.32 -3.80 -1.32
C TYR A 37 10.59 -2.65 -2.29
N GLU A 38 11.40 -2.91 -3.30
CA GLU A 38 11.69 -1.96 -4.38
C GLU A 38 10.56 -1.98 -5.42
N VAL A 39 10.17 -0.81 -5.90
CA VAL A 39 9.26 -0.65 -7.03
C VAL A 39 9.95 0.17 -8.10
N ARG A 40 9.84 -0.26 -9.35
CA ARG A 40 10.33 0.47 -10.53
C ARG A 40 9.17 0.90 -11.38
N LEU A 41 9.06 2.21 -11.62
CA LEU A 41 7.96 2.80 -12.37
C LEU A 41 8.45 3.38 -13.69
N PRO A 42 7.68 3.22 -14.78
CA PRO A 42 7.90 3.99 -15.99
C PRO A 42 7.54 5.47 -15.73
N SER A 43 7.79 6.32 -16.72
CA SER A 43 7.20 7.66 -16.68
C SER A 43 5.70 7.56 -16.97
N PHE A 44 4.90 8.34 -16.25
CA PHE A 44 3.43 8.34 -16.38
C PHE A 44 2.90 9.75 -16.16
N TYR A 45 1.58 9.92 -16.25
CA TYR A 45 0.91 11.17 -15.92
C TYR A 45 -0.13 10.97 -14.83
N ILE A 46 -0.35 11.98 -13.99
CA ILE A 46 -1.31 11.93 -12.88
C ILE A 46 -2.01 13.27 -12.73
N LEU A 47 -3.26 13.27 -12.26
CA LEU A 47 -3.92 14.51 -11.85
C LEU A 47 -3.32 15.05 -10.55
N GLN A 48 -3.00 16.35 -10.54
CA GLN A 48 -2.49 17.02 -9.34
C GLN A 48 -3.52 17.02 -8.21
N HIS A 49 -4.80 17.22 -8.52
CA HIS A 49 -5.91 17.20 -7.57
C HIS A 49 -6.84 16.00 -7.85
N PRO A 50 -7.61 15.55 -6.85
CA PRO A 50 -8.73 14.65 -7.09
C PRO A 50 -9.75 15.27 -8.06
N LEU A 51 -10.60 14.43 -8.65
CA LEU A 51 -11.67 14.90 -9.54
C LEU A 51 -12.59 15.89 -8.81
N THR A 52 -12.92 16.99 -9.47
CA THR A 52 -13.92 17.93 -8.97
C THR A 52 -15.33 17.58 -9.44
N ARG A 53 -16.35 18.14 -8.79
CA ARG A 53 -17.76 17.97 -9.21
C ARG A 53 -17.98 18.44 -10.64
N GLY A 54 -17.35 19.56 -11.05
CA GLY A 54 -17.40 20.08 -12.41
C GLY A 54 -16.74 19.16 -13.44
N GLN A 55 -15.57 18.59 -13.12
CA GLN A 55 -14.91 17.63 -14.01
C GLN A 55 -15.76 16.36 -14.22
N VAL A 56 -16.43 15.88 -13.18
CA VAL A 56 -17.34 14.74 -13.30
C VAL A 56 -18.56 15.08 -14.14
N ALA A 57 -19.18 16.26 -13.96
CA ALA A 57 -20.30 16.71 -14.80
C ALA A 57 -19.90 16.77 -16.30
N VAL A 58 -18.70 17.27 -16.61
CA VAL A 58 -18.16 17.28 -17.98
C VAL A 58 -17.99 15.86 -18.53
N LEU A 59 -17.47 14.92 -17.74
CA LEU A 59 -17.31 13.51 -18.14
C LEU A 59 -18.65 12.78 -18.33
N LEU A 60 -19.71 13.23 -17.66
CA LEU A 60 -21.07 12.74 -17.85
C LEU A 60 -21.81 13.43 -19.01
N GLY A 61 -21.21 14.43 -19.65
CA GLY A 61 -21.81 15.18 -20.75
C GLY A 61 -22.89 16.17 -20.31
N GLU A 62 -22.87 16.60 -19.05
CA GLU A 62 -23.80 17.61 -18.53
C GLU A 62 -23.46 19.00 -19.08
N SER A 63 -24.49 19.78 -19.44
CA SER A 63 -24.32 21.10 -20.05
C SER A 63 -24.07 22.22 -19.05
N ASP A 64 -24.56 22.06 -17.82
CA ASP A 64 -24.50 23.07 -16.78
C ASP A 64 -23.49 22.66 -15.69
N ALA A 65 -22.72 23.63 -15.22
CA ALA A 65 -21.80 23.39 -14.10
C ALA A 65 -22.62 23.21 -12.80
N PRO A 66 -22.36 22.16 -12.00
CA PRO A 66 -23.04 21.98 -10.73
C PRO A 66 -22.63 23.07 -9.73
N GLU A 67 -23.47 23.31 -8.73
CA GLU A 67 -23.08 24.11 -7.56
C GLU A 67 -21.83 23.48 -6.90
N GLY A 68 -20.83 24.29 -6.55
CA GLY A 68 -19.56 23.79 -6.03
C GLY A 68 -18.70 23.06 -7.06
N ALA A 69 -18.71 23.48 -8.33
CA ALA A 69 -17.97 22.82 -9.42
C ALA A 69 -16.47 22.58 -9.14
N ASP A 70 -15.84 23.45 -8.34
CA ASP A 70 -14.43 23.35 -7.95
C ASP A 70 -14.20 22.46 -6.72
N GLU A 71 -15.26 22.03 -6.02
CA GLU A 71 -15.16 21.13 -4.87
C GLU A 71 -14.80 19.70 -5.31
N PRO A 72 -14.07 18.94 -4.49
CA PRO A 72 -13.81 17.52 -4.75
C PRO A 72 -15.10 16.73 -4.91
N MET A 73 -15.19 15.89 -5.95
CA MET A 73 -16.26 14.91 -6.06
C MET A 73 -16.03 13.80 -5.05
N THR A 74 -17.02 13.56 -4.18
CA THR A 74 -16.96 12.52 -3.17
C THR A 74 -17.98 11.41 -3.38
N GLY A 75 -17.67 10.21 -2.91
CA GLY A 75 -18.66 9.13 -2.80
C GLY A 75 -19.00 8.44 -4.11
N LEU A 76 -18.11 8.50 -5.11
CA LEU A 76 -18.25 7.72 -6.33
C LEU A 76 -18.15 6.22 -6.04
N THR A 77 -19.09 5.46 -6.58
CA THR A 77 -19.10 4.00 -6.58
C THR A 77 -18.19 3.44 -7.67
N ILE A 78 -17.84 2.15 -7.58
CA ILE A 78 -16.98 1.49 -8.57
C ILE A 78 -17.54 1.55 -9.99
N ASN A 79 -18.85 1.38 -10.15
CA ASN A 79 -19.50 1.43 -11.47
C ASN A 79 -19.41 2.84 -12.09
N GLU A 80 -19.57 3.88 -11.27
CA GLU A 80 -19.41 5.27 -11.70
C GLU A 80 -17.95 5.56 -12.07
N ILE A 81 -17.00 5.11 -11.24
CA ILE A 81 -15.57 5.24 -11.52
C ILE A 81 -15.20 4.56 -12.85
N GLU A 82 -15.68 3.34 -13.08
CA GLU A 82 -15.43 2.58 -14.31
C GLU A 82 -16.05 3.28 -15.54
N SER A 83 -17.27 3.83 -15.40
CA SER A 83 -17.90 4.62 -16.47
C SER A 83 -17.11 5.88 -16.79
N LEU A 84 -16.65 6.61 -15.77
CA LEU A 84 -15.83 7.81 -15.95
C LEU A 84 -14.48 7.47 -16.58
N GLN A 85 -13.84 6.38 -16.13
CA GLN A 85 -12.59 5.88 -16.69
C GLN A 85 -12.74 5.54 -18.18
N ALA A 86 -13.85 4.90 -18.57
CA ALA A 86 -14.13 4.57 -19.98
C ALA A 86 -14.28 5.83 -20.84
N THR A 87 -14.93 6.89 -20.34
CA THR A 87 -15.01 8.18 -21.04
C THR A 87 -13.63 8.84 -21.18
N VAL A 88 -12.80 8.78 -20.14
CA VAL A 88 -11.41 9.29 -20.20
C VAL A 88 -10.60 8.51 -21.21
N GLN A 89 -10.68 7.17 -21.19
CA GLN A 89 -9.98 6.30 -22.12
C GLN A 89 -10.38 6.56 -23.57
N SER A 90 -11.68 6.68 -23.87
CA SER A 90 -12.16 6.93 -25.24
C SER A 90 -11.71 8.31 -25.75
N THR A 91 -11.71 9.33 -24.89
CA THR A 91 -11.19 10.65 -25.22
C THR A 91 -9.69 10.58 -25.50
N LEU A 92 -8.94 9.86 -24.68
CA LEU A 92 -7.49 9.67 -24.82
C LEU A 92 -7.14 8.97 -26.14
N GLU A 93 -7.89 7.93 -26.52
CA GLU A 93 -7.71 7.20 -27.79
C GLU A 93 -8.03 8.05 -29.01
N SER A 94 -8.91 9.05 -28.88
CA SER A 94 -9.21 10.01 -29.94
C SER A 94 -8.09 11.06 -30.13
N MET A 95 -7.17 11.18 -29.17
CA MET A 95 -6.01 12.05 -29.26
C MET A 95 -4.85 11.29 -29.92
N GLU A 96 -4.16 11.94 -30.86
CA GLU A 96 -2.88 11.42 -31.38
C GLU A 96 -1.79 11.54 -30.31
N THR A 97 -1.63 10.52 -29.46
CA THR A 97 -0.52 10.42 -28.51
C THR A 97 0.63 9.63 -29.11
N GLU A 98 1.88 10.07 -28.87
CA GLU A 98 3.09 9.38 -29.34
C GLU A 98 3.25 7.96 -28.75
N GLN A 99 2.56 7.68 -27.64
CA GLN A 99 2.61 6.42 -26.92
C GLN A 99 1.20 5.99 -26.55
N SER A 100 0.97 4.67 -26.54
CA SER A 100 -0.25 4.09 -25.98
C SER A 100 -0.28 4.32 -24.48
N LEU A 101 -1.40 4.82 -23.97
CA LEU A 101 -1.63 5.11 -22.56
C LEU A 101 -2.95 4.49 -22.10
N GLU A 102 -2.96 3.99 -20.87
CA GLU A 102 -4.14 3.49 -20.17
C GLU A 102 -4.58 4.49 -19.09
N ALA A 103 -5.85 4.87 -19.12
CA ALA A 103 -6.50 5.64 -18.08
C ALA A 103 -7.04 4.71 -16.99
N ARG A 104 -6.68 4.98 -15.73
CA ARG A 104 -7.18 4.26 -14.54
C ARG A 104 -6.93 5.04 -13.27
N LEU A 105 -7.42 4.56 -12.14
CA LEU A 105 -6.97 5.05 -10.83
C LEU A 105 -5.46 4.74 -10.64
N PRO A 106 -4.70 5.57 -9.89
CA PRO A 106 -3.32 5.26 -9.56
C PRO A 106 -3.22 3.93 -8.82
N SER A 107 -2.13 3.19 -9.04
CA SER A 107 -1.74 2.15 -8.10
C SER A 107 -1.04 2.78 -6.89
N PHE A 108 -0.95 2.08 -5.77
CA PHE A 108 -0.27 2.55 -4.56
C PHE A 108 1.19 2.93 -4.82
N PRO A 109 1.98 2.16 -5.59
CA PRO A 109 3.31 2.60 -5.97
C PRO A 109 3.34 3.89 -6.78
N GLU A 110 2.44 4.06 -7.75
CA GLU A 110 2.35 5.29 -8.56
C GLU A 110 1.94 6.49 -7.70
N TRP A 111 0.94 6.31 -6.85
CA TRP A 111 0.50 7.34 -5.90
C TRP A 111 1.63 7.74 -4.95
N SER A 112 2.34 6.77 -4.37
CA SER A 112 3.43 7.03 -3.43
C SER A 112 4.62 7.71 -4.10
N HIS A 113 4.93 7.37 -5.35
CA HIS A 113 6.02 7.99 -6.11
C HIS A 113 5.67 9.43 -6.52
N ALA A 114 4.40 9.69 -6.82
CA ALA A 114 3.90 11.02 -7.16
C ALA A 114 3.55 11.88 -5.93
N PHE A 115 3.66 11.36 -4.69
CA PHE A 115 3.11 12.01 -3.49
C PHE A 115 3.60 13.46 -3.28
N SER A 116 4.85 13.77 -3.64
CA SER A 116 5.40 15.14 -3.55
C SER A 116 4.87 16.12 -4.61
N ASN A 117 4.18 15.60 -5.62
CA ASN A 117 3.71 16.34 -6.80
C ASN A 117 2.18 16.45 -6.86
N ILE A 118 1.49 15.77 -5.96
CA ILE A 118 0.03 15.76 -5.89
C ILE A 118 -0.46 16.47 -4.63
N GLU A 119 -1.67 16.98 -4.70
CA GLU A 119 -2.32 17.70 -3.62
C GLU A 119 -3.58 16.96 -3.16
N LEU A 120 -3.76 16.96 -1.84
CA LEU A 120 -4.85 16.31 -1.14
C LEU A 120 -5.24 17.14 0.07
N GLU A 121 -6.54 17.31 0.27
CA GLU A 121 -7.06 17.95 1.45
C GLU A 121 -6.89 17.06 2.69
N PRO A 122 -6.67 17.63 3.89
CA PRO A 122 -6.66 16.84 5.11
C PRO A 122 -7.98 16.11 5.37
N GLY A 123 -7.92 14.84 5.78
CA GLY A 123 -9.10 14.07 6.19
C GLY A 123 -9.86 13.37 5.06
N VAL A 124 -9.42 13.54 3.80
CA VAL A 124 -9.98 12.78 2.67
C VAL A 124 -9.36 11.38 2.59
N VAL A 125 -10.10 10.47 1.96
CA VAL A 125 -9.69 9.09 1.68
C VAL A 125 -9.65 8.91 0.18
N GLU A 126 -8.46 8.69 -0.38
CA GLU A 126 -8.32 8.50 -1.83
C GLU A 126 -8.37 7.03 -2.21
N ILE A 127 -9.28 6.66 -3.11
CA ILE A 127 -9.43 5.29 -3.62
C ILE A 127 -8.37 5.02 -4.69
N LEU A 128 -7.68 3.87 -4.58
CA LEU A 128 -6.69 3.41 -5.54
C LEU A 128 -7.21 2.25 -6.38
N SER A 129 -6.48 1.91 -7.44
CA SER A 129 -6.79 0.78 -8.32
C SER A 129 -6.48 -0.59 -7.70
N ASP A 130 -5.61 -0.65 -6.70
CA ASP A 130 -5.20 -1.91 -6.09
C ASP A 130 -6.35 -2.61 -5.35
N ALA A 131 -6.36 -3.94 -5.47
CA ALA A 131 -7.18 -4.79 -4.62
C ALA A 131 -6.84 -4.60 -3.14
N ALA A 132 -7.85 -4.80 -2.29
CA ALA A 132 -7.67 -4.79 -0.84
C ALA A 132 -6.59 -5.79 -0.39
N ALA A 133 -5.76 -5.36 0.56
CA ALA A 133 -4.64 -6.16 1.04
C ALA A 133 -4.42 -5.96 2.55
N THR A 134 -3.96 -7.02 3.22
CA THR A 134 -3.59 -6.98 4.65
C THR A 134 -2.10 -6.70 4.86
N SER A 135 -1.29 -6.85 3.81
CA SER A 135 0.14 -6.57 3.80
C SER A 135 0.66 -6.29 2.38
N HIS A 136 1.91 -5.85 2.27
CA HIS A 136 2.57 -5.64 0.97
C HIS A 136 2.93 -6.95 0.24
N ARG A 137 2.73 -8.11 0.87
CA ARG A 137 2.92 -9.41 0.19
C ARG A 137 1.97 -9.55 -0.98
N GLY A 138 2.47 -9.98 -2.12
CA GLY A 138 1.72 -10.02 -3.37
C GLY A 138 1.55 -8.68 -4.09
N GLY A 139 2.11 -7.59 -3.55
CA GLY A 139 2.11 -6.29 -4.22
C GLY A 139 2.90 -6.33 -5.53
N MET A 140 2.42 -5.58 -6.52
CA MET A 140 3.11 -5.41 -7.80
C MET A 140 4.34 -4.51 -7.62
N MET A 141 5.44 -4.88 -8.26
CA MET A 141 6.72 -4.17 -8.15
C MET A 141 7.00 -3.25 -9.34
N ASP A 142 6.13 -3.25 -10.35
CA ASP A 142 6.26 -2.46 -11.58
C ASP A 142 5.25 -1.30 -11.67
N GLY A 143 4.37 -1.16 -10.68
CA GLY A 143 3.30 -0.16 -10.65
C GLY A 143 2.00 -0.56 -11.33
N ARG A 144 1.88 -1.80 -11.84
CA ARG A 144 0.56 -2.34 -12.19
C ARG A 144 -0.34 -2.36 -10.94
N PRO A 145 -1.66 -2.17 -11.08
CA PRO A 145 -2.58 -2.39 -9.98
C PRO A 145 -2.49 -3.84 -9.47
N ARG A 146 -2.51 -4.02 -8.15
CA ARG A 146 -2.66 -5.35 -7.56
C ARG A 146 -4.03 -5.94 -7.97
N PRO A 147 -4.08 -7.14 -8.60
CA PRO A 147 -5.33 -7.73 -9.02
C PRO A 147 -6.15 -8.25 -7.84
N VAL A 148 -7.46 -8.37 -8.04
CA VAL A 148 -8.37 -9.04 -7.10
C VAL A 148 -8.25 -10.54 -7.34
N GLU A 149 -7.59 -11.26 -6.43
CA GLU A 149 -7.26 -12.69 -6.60
C GLU A 149 -8.16 -13.63 -5.80
N THR A 150 -9.02 -13.11 -4.92
CA THR A 150 -9.80 -13.93 -3.99
C THR A 150 -11.26 -13.52 -4.04
N ASP A 151 -12.13 -14.49 -4.33
CA ASP A 151 -13.57 -14.38 -4.11
C ASP A 151 -13.81 -14.45 -2.61
N GLY A 152 -14.27 -13.34 -2.03
CA GLY A 152 -14.43 -13.23 -0.59
C GLY A 152 -14.95 -11.88 -0.15
N PRO A 153 -15.06 -11.64 1.17
CA PRO A 153 -15.66 -10.41 1.71
C PRO A 153 -14.98 -9.12 1.23
N LEU A 154 -13.72 -9.19 0.82
CA LEU A 154 -12.92 -8.06 0.35
C LEU A 154 -12.91 -7.88 -1.18
N GLN A 155 -13.65 -8.68 -1.95
CA GLN A 155 -13.65 -8.60 -3.42
C GLN A 155 -14.10 -7.22 -3.96
N HIS A 156 -15.05 -6.61 -3.26
CA HIS A 156 -15.56 -5.26 -3.55
C HIS A 156 -14.86 -4.16 -2.75
N HIS A 157 -13.72 -4.49 -2.13
CA HIS A 157 -12.90 -3.50 -1.46
C HIS A 157 -11.71 -3.11 -2.35
N ARG A 158 -11.26 -1.88 -2.20
CA ARG A 158 -10.04 -1.37 -2.80
C ARG A 158 -9.11 -0.84 -1.71
N LEU A 159 -7.83 -0.84 -2.02
CA LEU A 159 -6.86 -0.12 -1.22
C LEU A 159 -7.16 1.38 -1.34
N ALA A 160 -7.09 2.08 -0.22
CA ALA A 160 -7.23 3.53 -0.17
C ALA A 160 -6.13 4.14 0.69
N VAL A 161 -5.87 5.42 0.47
CA VAL A 161 -4.96 6.22 1.27
C VAL A 161 -5.74 7.27 2.04
N GLU A 162 -5.70 7.17 3.37
CA GLU A 162 -6.36 8.07 4.29
C GLU A 162 -5.39 9.18 4.70
N MET A 163 -5.75 10.42 4.40
CA MET A 163 -4.96 11.59 4.78
C MET A 163 -5.24 11.97 6.23
N HIS A 164 -4.20 12.21 7.02
CA HIS A 164 -4.38 12.56 8.42
C HIS A 164 -5.16 13.89 8.56
N PRO A 165 -6.26 13.95 9.32
CA PRO A 165 -7.16 15.12 9.36
C PRO A 165 -6.53 16.45 9.79
N ARG A 166 -5.41 16.39 10.52
CA ARG A 166 -4.73 17.57 11.08
C ARG A 166 -3.26 17.73 10.69
N LYS A 167 -2.66 16.72 10.06
CA LYS A 167 -1.22 16.65 9.87
C LYS A 167 -0.92 16.45 8.40
N THR A 168 -0.55 17.53 7.75
CA THR A 168 -0.15 17.52 6.34
C THR A 168 1.02 16.56 6.10
N GLY A 169 1.02 15.91 4.94
CA GLY A 169 2.05 14.96 4.53
C GLY A 169 2.04 13.63 5.30
N THR A 170 1.08 13.37 6.18
CA THR A 170 0.93 12.09 6.89
C THR A 170 -0.30 11.36 6.38
N HIS A 171 -0.14 10.08 6.06
CA HIS A 171 -1.21 9.23 5.54
C HIS A 171 -1.11 7.81 6.13
N ALA A 172 -2.20 7.06 6.00
CA ALA A 172 -2.26 5.63 6.31
C ALA A 172 -2.95 4.89 5.16
N THR A 173 -2.69 3.60 5.01
CA THR A 173 -3.42 2.75 4.06
C THR A 173 -4.58 2.06 4.75
N SER A 174 -5.71 1.95 4.06
CA SER A 174 -6.89 1.22 4.53
C SER A 174 -7.55 0.46 3.38
N ASN A 175 -8.49 -0.43 3.71
CA ASN A 175 -9.31 -1.12 2.73
C ASN A 175 -10.73 -0.61 2.86
N ILE A 176 -11.30 -0.08 1.77
CA ILE A 176 -12.64 0.50 1.80
C ILE A 176 -13.56 -0.19 0.78
N PRO A 177 -14.85 -0.38 1.11
CA PRO A 177 -15.83 -0.87 0.15
C PRO A 177 -16.11 0.20 -0.91
N VAL A 178 -16.20 -0.21 -2.17
CA VAL A 178 -16.45 0.69 -3.31
C VAL A 178 -17.78 0.40 -4.03
N ASP A 179 -18.58 -0.53 -3.49
CA ASP A 179 -19.92 -0.89 -3.99
C ASP A 179 -21.02 0.09 -3.54
N ARG A 180 -20.68 1.07 -2.70
CA ARG A 180 -21.61 2.06 -2.14
C ARG A 180 -20.91 3.41 -1.98
N PRO A 181 -21.67 4.52 -2.03
CA PRO A 181 -21.12 5.85 -1.78
C PRO A 181 -20.64 5.96 -0.33
N LEU A 182 -19.45 6.53 -0.15
CA LEU A 182 -18.85 6.82 1.15
C LEU A 182 -18.54 8.31 1.27
N PRO A 183 -18.72 8.91 2.47
CA PRO A 183 -18.34 10.30 2.67
C PRO A 183 -16.82 10.47 2.61
N ASN A 184 -16.36 11.63 2.15
CA ASN A 184 -14.94 12.02 2.08
C ASN A 184 -14.04 11.10 1.24
N THR A 185 -14.62 10.18 0.45
CA THR A 185 -13.83 9.39 -0.50
C THR A 185 -13.70 10.11 -1.82
N VAL A 186 -12.48 10.26 -2.30
CA VAL A 186 -12.16 10.95 -3.56
C VAL A 186 -11.39 10.02 -4.49
N VAL A 187 -11.33 10.38 -5.77
CA VAL A 187 -10.59 9.63 -6.79
C VAL A 187 -9.80 10.57 -7.67
N ARG A 188 -8.72 10.07 -8.26
CA ARG A 188 -7.98 10.74 -9.33
C ARG A 188 -7.60 9.73 -10.40
N PHE A 189 -7.32 10.21 -11.60
CA PHE A 189 -6.84 9.35 -12.67
C PHE A 189 -5.32 9.49 -12.90
N VAL A 190 -4.74 8.42 -13.42
CA VAL A 190 -3.41 8.35 -14.02
C VAL A 190 -3.53 7.94 -15.48
N LEU A 191 -2.58 8.38 -16.29
CA LEU A 191 -2.32 7.87 -17.64
C LEU A 191 -0.96 7.19 -17.62
N SER A 192 -0.95 5.87 -17.66
CA SER A 192 0.28 5.05 -17.62
C SER A 192 0.50 4.37 -18.96
N PRO A 193 1.76 4.13 -19.40
CA PRO A 193 1.98 3.21 -20.50
C PRO A 193 1.56 1.78 -20.10
N PRO A 194 1.02 0.98 -21.03
CA PRO A 194 0.73 -0.43 -20.79
C PRO A 194 2.05 -1.17 -20.61
N ARG A 195 2.08 -2.07 -19.63
CA ARG A 195 3.25 -2.92 -19.36
C ARG A 195 3.05 -4.26 -20.05
N VAL A 196 4.01 -4.65 -20.89
CA VAL A 196 3.98 -5.92 -21.65
C VAL A 196 4.86 -7.01 -21.04
N ASP A 197 5.84 -6.64 -20.22
CA ASP A 197 6.78 -7.58 -19.59
C ASP A 197 6.11 -8.42 -18.49
N SER A 198 6.74 -9.54 -18.12
CA SER A 198 6.26 -10.40 -17.04
C SER A 198 6.13 -9.64 -15.72
N ALA A 199 4.95 -9.77 -15.11
CA ALA A 199 4.65 -9.19 -13.81
C ALA A 199 5.62 -9.69 -12.73
N ARG A 200 6.28 -8.76 -12.03
CA ARG A 200 7.06 -9.06 -10.82
C ARG A 200 6.30 -8.66 -9.57
N ARG A 201 6.27 -9.57 -8.61
CA ARG A 201 5.49 -9.42 -7.39
C ARG A 201 6.32 -9.71 -6.15
N VAL A 202 5.92 -9.07 -5.06
CA VAL A 202 6.41 -9.42 -3.73
C VAL A 202 5.94 -10.86 -3.39
N PRO A 203 6.82 -11.74 -2.86
CA PRO A 203 6.45 -13.09 -2.44
C PRO A 203 5.18 -13.12 -1.56
N MET A 204 4.25 -14.01 -1.92
CA MET A 204 2.94 -14.13 -1.27
C MET A 204 3.04 -14.64 0.16
N SER A 205 3.91 -15.61 0.41
CA SER A 205 4.10 -16.21 1.73
C SER A 205 5.23 -15.53 2.51
N ALA A 206 5.10 -15.54 3.83
CA ALA A 206 6.20 -15.20 4.73
C ALA A 206 7.05 -16.43 5.03
N ASP A 207 8.35 -16.25 5.29
CA ASP A 207 9.15 -17.30 5.90
C ASP A 207 8.72 -17.52 7.36
N VAL A 208 7.76 -18.43 7.54
CA VAL A 208 7.21 -18.77 8.86
C VAL A 208 8.29 -19.36 9.76
N LEU A 209 9.20 -20.17 9.21
CA LEU A 209 10.19 -20.90 10.00
C LEU A 209 11.31 -19.98 10.47
N GLY A 210 11.86 -19.13 9.60
CA GLY A 210 12.84 -18.12 10.01
C GLY A 210 12.24 -17.09 10.95
N ASN A 211 10.95 -16.74 10.79
CA ASN A 211 10.24 -15.90 11.74
C ASN A 211 10.15 -16.55 13.13
N LEU A 212 9.77 -17.83 13.21
CA LEU A 212 9.70 -18.57 14.47
C LEU A 212 11.07 -18.68 15.14
N ARG A 213 12.12 -19.02 14.38
CA ARG A 213 13.50 -19.10 14.88
C ARG A 213 13.95 -17.77 15.48
N THR A 214 13.71 -16.68 14.76
CA THR A 214 14.03 -15.32 15.25
C THR A 214 13.30 -15.03 16.55
N GLU A 215 12.03 -15.44 16.64
CA GLU A 215 11.21 -15.19 17.82
C GLU A 215 11.68 -15.96 19.06
N ILE A 216 12.04 -17.23 18.90
CA ILE A 216 12.61 -18.05 19.98
C ILE A 216 13.91 -17.42 20.51
N ILE A 217 14.79 -16.97 19.61
CA ILE A 217 16.07 -16.35 19.99
C ILE A 217 15.82 -15.08 20.81
N TRP A 218 14.99 -14.16 20.33
CA TRP A 218 14.82 -12.87 20.99
C TRP A 218 13.94 -12.94 22.24
N THR A 219 12.94 -13.82 22.28
CA THR A 219 12.20 -14.09 23.51
C THR A 219 13.10 -14.68 24.59
N THR A 220 14.06 -15.53 24.20
CA THR A 220 15.05 -16.05 25.16
C THR A 220 16.01 -14.97 25.65
N LEU A 221 16.58 -14.18 24.74
CA LEU A 221 17.59 -13.16 25.06
C LEU A 221 17.03 -11.95 25.82
N LEU A 222 15.84 -11.47 25.48
CA LEU A 222 15.25 -10.26 26.07
C LEU A 222 14.22 -10.53 27.14
N GLY A 223 13.66 -11.74 27.16
CA GLY A 223 12.62 -12.15 28.09
C GLY A 223 13.16 -13.09 29.16
N ILE A 224 13.46 -14.32 28.77
CA ILE A 224 13.81 -15.41 29.70
C ILE A 224 15.12 -15.10 30.44
N ILE A 225 16.22 -14.83 29.74
CA ILE A 225 17.52 -14.61 30.37
C ILE A 225 17.48 -13.45 31.38
N PRO A 226 16.96 -12.24 31.06
CA PRO A 226 16.85 -11.17 32.04
C PRO A 226 15.96 -11.52 33.24
N SER A 227 14.87 -12.27 33.01
CA SER A 227 13.97 -12.70 34.08
C SER A 227 14.68 -13.55 35.15
N PHE A 228 15.62 -14.42 34.74
CA PHE A 228 16.43 -15.21 35.68
C PHE A 228 17.65 -14.46 36.21
N LEU A 229 18.29 -13.63 35.37
CA LEU A 229 19.52 -12.93 35.73
C LEU A 229 19.28 -11.86 36.81
N ILE A 230 18.17 -11.12 36.71
CA ILE A 230 17.86 -10.03 37.64
C ILE A 230 17.74 -10.51 39.10
N PRO A 231 16.96 -11.56 39.43
CA PRO A 231 16.89 -12.11 40.79
C PRO A 231 18.25 -12.60 41.31
N VAL A 232 19.02 -13.30 40.47
CA VAL A 232 20.34 -13.84 40.85
C VAL A 232 21.30 -12.71 41.21
N LEU A 233 21.39 -11.67 40.37
CA LEU A 233 22.24 -10.51 40.63
C LEU A 233 21.78 -9.68 41.85
N ARG A 234 20.50 -9.77 42.23
CA ARG A 234 19.95 -9.12 43.42
C ARG A 234 20.03 -9.96 44.70
N GLY A 235 20.67 -11.12 44.66
CA GLY A 235 20.84 -11.99 45.82
C GLY A 235 19.66 -12.92 46.12
N PHE A 236 18.66 -12.98 45.25
CA PHE A 236 17.52 -13.90 45.34
C PHE A 236 17.76 -15.21 44.58
N GLY A 237 18.94 -15.81 44.75
CA GLY A 237 19.36 -17.01 44.01
C GLY A 237 18.47 -18.23 44.26
N SER A 238 17.99 -18.43 45.49
CA SER A 238 17.05 -19.51 45.82
C SER A 238 15.72 -19.37 45.08
N TYR A 239 15.22 -18.14 44.93
CA TYR A 239 14.00 -17.87 44.17
C TYR A 239 14.13 -18.22 42.68
N ALA A 240 15.34 -18.15 42.11
CA ALA A 240 15.56 -18.60 40.73
C ALA A 240 15.34 -20.11 40.56
N LEU A 241 15.54 -20.89 41.62
CA LEU A 241 15.32 -22.34 41.63
C LEU A 241 13.90 -22.70 42.06
N ASP A 242 13.40 -22.11 43.14
CA ASP A 242 12.08 -22.45 43.70
C ASP A 242 10.93 -21.80 42.91
N GLY A 243 11.17 -20.59 42.38
CA GLY A 243 10.21 -19.77 41.62
C GLY A 243 10.40 -19.81 40.10
N TRP A 244 11.14 -20.79 39.59
CA TRP A 244 11.56 -20.84 38.17
C TRP A 244 10.39 -20.73 37.18
N ALA A 245 9.22 -21.31 37.49
CA ALA A 245 8.05 -21.26 36.63
C ALA A 245 7.51 -19.83 36.46
N ASN A 246 7.49 -19.05 37.55
CA ASN A 246 7.07 -17.64 37.51
C ASN A 246 8.07 -16.79 36.71
N LEU A 247 9.37 -17.06 36.86
CA LEU A 247 10.41 -16.37 36.11
C LEU A 247 10.36 -16.71 34.62
N LEU A 248 10.15 -17.98 34.28
CA LEU A 248 9.97 -18.39 32.89
C LEU A 248 8.75 -17.71 32.27
N PHE A 249 7.61 -17.75 32.95
CA PHE A 249 6.39 -17.11 32.46
C PHE A 249 6.55 -15.59 32.32
N GLY A 250 7.10 -14.92 33.33
CA GLY A 250 7.40 -13.49 33.27
C GLY A 250 8.37 -13.15 32.13
N GLY A 251 9.36 -14.01 31.90
CA GLY A 251 10.29 -13.89 30.78
C GLY A 251 9.61 -14.05 29.42
N LEU A 252 8.73 -15.03 29.26
CA LEU A 252 7.95 -15.21 28.02
C LEU A 252 7.06 -14.00 27.74
N VAL A 253 6.38 -13.46 28.76
CA VAL A 253 5.54 -12.27 28.63
C VAL A 253 6.38 -11.04 28.25
N ALA A 254 7.53 -10.82 28.92
CA ALA A 254 8.44 -9.74 28.58
C ALA A 254 9.01 -9.89 27.15
N GLY A 255 9.39 -11.11 26.77
CA GLY A 255 9.84 -11.44 25.41
C GLY A 255 8.76 -11.11 24.36
N PHE A 256 7.53 -11.52 24.60
CA PHE A 256 6.39 -11.24 23.72
C PHE A 256 6.11 -9.72 23.59
N VAL A 257 6.01 -9.00 24.71
CA VAL A 257 5.73 -7.55 24.71
C VAL A 257 6.84 -6.77 24.02
N THR A 258 8.11 -7.13 24.27
CA THR A 258 9.23 -6.50 23.54
C THR A 258 9.14 -6.80 22.04
N GLY A 259 8.63 -7.97 21.64
CA GLY A 259 8.43 -8.35 20.23
C GLY A 259 7.38 -7.54 19.49
N ALA A 260 6.34 -7.09 20.18
CA ALA A 260 5.37 -6.18 19.60
C ALA A 260 6.05 -4.86 19.16
N ILE A 261 6.92 -4.30 20.00
CA ILE A 261 7.55 -2.99 19.78
C ILE A 261 8.82 -3.10 18.92
N TRP A 262 9.67 -4.09 19.22
CA TRP A 262 11.02 -4.21 18.64
C TRP A 262 11.45 -5.66 18.37
N ARG A 263 11.91 -5.86 17.14
CA ARG A 263 12.78 -6.96 16.70
C ARG A 263 13.77 -6.39 15.69
N PRO A 264 14.88 -7.07 15.39
CA PRO A 264 15.80 -6.66 14.34
C PRO A 264 15.09 -6.42 13.01
N ARG A 265 15.68 -5.54 12.20
CA ARG A 265 15.16 -5.25 10.86
C ARG A 265 15.10 -6.52 10.01
N ARG A 266 14.07 -6.60 9.18
CA ARG A 266 13.84 -7.67 8.22
C ARG A 266 14.49 -7.32 6.87
N PRO A 267 14.87 -8.32 6.07
CA PRO A 267 15.36 -8.09 4.71
C PRO A 267 14.36 -7.28 3.88
N SER A 268 14.89 -6.41 3.03
CA SER A 268 14.12 -5.70 2.02
C SER A 268 14.26 -6.45 0.69
N ILE A 269 13.21 -6.42 -0.13
CA ILE A 269 13.14 -7.21 -1.37
C ILE A 269 13.46 -6.29 -2.56
N PRO A 270 14.65 -6.38 -3.17
CA PRO A 270 14.95 -5.63 -4.39
C PRO A 270 14.10 -6.14 -5.56
N TYR A 271 13.98 -5.34 -6.61
CA TYR A 271 13.12 -5.65 -7.76
C TYR A 271 13.48 -6.97 -8.44
N GLU A 272 14.77 -7.30 -8.47
CA GLU A 272 15.26 -8.52 -9.08
C GLU A 272 14.87 -9.81 -8.34
N ASP A 273 14.63 -9.70 -7.02
CA ASP A 273 14.23 -10.82 -6.15
C ASP A 273 12.71 -11.01 -6.10
N GLY A 274 11.94 -10.18 -6.83
CA GLY A 274 10.50 -10.35 -7.02
C GLY A 274 10.17 -11.61 -7.82
N VAL A 275 9.09 -12.30 -7.42
CA VAL A 275 8.61 -13.53 -8.05
C VAL A 275 7.87 -13.18 -9.34
N GLN A 276 8.13 -13.91 -10.43
CA GLN A 276 7.37 -13.81 -11.68
C GLN A 276 6.30 -14.89 -11.75
N GLU A 277 5.19 -14.65 -12.45
CA GLU A 277 4.11 -15.64 -12.62
C GLU A 277 4.60 -16.96 -13.25
N SER A 278 5.65 -16.92 -14.08
CA SER A 278 6.33 -18.12 -14.62
C SER A 278 6.99 -18.99 -13.56
N ASP A 279 7.27 -18.45 -12.37
CA ASP A 279 7.91 -19.15 -11.26
C ASP A 279 6.90 -19.88 -10.36
N GLY A 280 5.61 -19.80 -10.69
CA GLY A 280 4.47 -20.32 -9.93
C GLY A 280 4.44 -21.84 -9.69
N LEU A 281 5.39 -22.59 -10.26
CA LEU A 281 5.59 -24.01 -9.95
C LEU A 281 6.61 -24.26 -8.82
N PHE A 282 7.42 -23.27 -8.39
CA PHE A 282 8.52 -23.51 -7.43
C PHE A 282 8.78 -22.43 -6.37
N ALA A 283 8.02 -21.34 -6.29
CA ALA A 283 8.36 -20.21 -5.41
C ALA A 283 8.00 -20.38 -3.92
N ASN A 284 8.57 -21.39 -3.25
CA ASN A 284 8.87 -21.32 -1.82
C ASN A 284 10.27 -20.70 -1.69
N VAL A 285 10.36 -19.36 -1.72
CA VAL A 285 11.64 -18.69 -1.52
C VAL A 285 11.94 -18.70 -0.02
N SER A 286 12.79 -19.66 0.38
CA SER A 286 13.44 -19.71 1.68
C SER A 286 14.43 -18.55 1.79
N GLN A 287 14.11 -17.52 2.57
CA GLN A 287 15.08 -16.61 3.19
C GLN A 287 14.63 -16.16 4.58
#